data_AF-A0A9P8GI46-F1
#
_entry.id   AF-A0A9P8GI46-F1
#
_cell.length_a   1.000
_cell.length_b   1.000
_cell.length_c   1.000
_cell.angle_alpha   90.00
_cell.angle_beta   90.00
_cell.angle_gamma   90.00
#
_symmetry.space_group_name_H-M   'P 1'
#
loop_
_entity.id
_entity.type
_entity.pdbx_description
1 polymer ?
#
loop_
_entity_poly.entity_id
_entity_poly.type
_entity_poly.pdbx_seq_one_letter_code
_entity_poly.pdbx_strand_id
1 'polypeptide(L)'
;MVAALIKGFQGSELGLTSVTTVTKHFPGAGPARNGNDSHFATGKDNTYFGDFLDYHLIPFKAVIAAGGRQIMPSYARPIGTKYPEVAFGFNKPVITGLLREELGFNGIVVSDWGRITDAEIMGVIEPARAWGVENVTGLERAKMVLDAGVDQFGGEIRTELLVRLVNEGPIPESRLDVSIRKLLEEKFMLGLFDKRFVDPEAAERVVGNPYFARIGNETQRRAYTLLTNNANILPLRPKDGAKFFAQGYNASYLEARNLTVADSPSEADFCFLRLSTPWEARGSPFRQRYHEGRLDFDETEKAAHSALFKACPTIVDMLLDRPAVIPGIAEEAAALFGHYGASVDACLDVVLRRMDGSLKVADVPFDTEDPMFEFGHGLSYNRTALCG
;
A
#
# COMPACT_ATOMS: atom_id res chain seq x y z
N MET A 1 1.42 -13.96 -1.96
CA MET A 1 2.22 -12.94 -1.26
C MET A 1 1.83 -12.80 0.21
N VAL A 2 0.56 -12.56 0.54
CA VAL A 2 0.11 -12.35 1.94
C VAL A 2 0.53 -13.45 2.91
N ALA A 3 0.39 -14.73 2.53
CA ALA A 3 0.82 -15.86 3.36
C ALA A 3 2.33 -15.87 3.64
N ALA A 4 3.16 -15.44 2.69
CA ALA A 4 4.60 -15.35 2.88
C ALA A 4 4.96 -14.21 3.84
N LEU A 5 4.26 -13.07 3.76
CA LEU A 5 4.43 -11.95 4.70
C LEU A 5 4.08 -12.36 6.12
N ILE A 6 2.94 -13.03 6.31
CA ILE A 6 2.50 -13.56 7.61
C ILE A 6 3.57 -14.51 8.17
N LYS A 7 4.01 -15.51 7.40
CA LYS A 7 5.04 -16.46 7.83
C LYS A 7 6.39 -15.80 8.11
N GLY A 8 6.74 -14.75 7.37
CA GLY A 8 7.97 -13.99 7.59
C GLY A 8 7.99 -13.23 8.92
N PHE A 9 6.85 -12.63 9.31
CA PHE A 9 6.73 -11.94 10.60
C PHE A 9 6.49 -12.88 11.77
N GLN A 10 5.61 -13.87 11.58
CA GLN A 10 5.14 -14.73 12.68
C GLN A 10 6.02 -15.96 12.90
N GLY A 11 6.80 -16.39 11.91
CA GLY A 11 7.44 -17.70 11.91
C GLY A 11 6.44 -18.85 11.65
N SER A 12 6.92 -20.09 11.80
CA SER A 12 6.06 -21.29 11.75
C SER A 12 5.21 -21.44 13.01
N GLU A 13 5.71 -20.94 14.14
CA GLU A 13 5.04 -20.90 15.44
C GLU A 13 5.30 -19.55 16.09
N LEU A 14 4.34 -19.06 16.87
CA LEU A 14 4.50 -17.79 17.60
C LEU A 14 5.44 -17.98 18.81
N GLY A 15 6.28 -16.97 19.04
CA GLY A 15 7.12 -16.88 20.22
C GLY A 15 7.81 -15.53 20.32
N LEU A 16 8.88 -15.46 21.12
CA LEU A 16 9.59 -14.22 21.46
C LEU A 16 10.28 -13.51 20.28
N THR A 17 10.48 -14.22 19.16
CA THR A 17 11.07 -13.66 17.93
C THR A 17 10.01 -13.33 16.88
N SER A 18 8.73 -13.57 17.19
CA SER A 18 7.62 -13.35 16.26
C SER A 18 7.03 -11.96 16.43
N VAL A 19 6.48 -11.44 15.34
CA VAL A 19 5.61 -10.27 15.33
C VAL A 19 4.27 -10.70 14.75
N THR A 20 3.17 -10.53 15.49
CA THR A 20 1.84 -10.82 14.95
C THR A 20 1.43 -9.75 13.95
N THR A 21 0.63 -10.16 12.97
CA THR A 21 0.22 -9.29 11.87
C THR A 21 -1.26 -8.95 11.94
N VAL A 22 -1.58 -7.72 11.54
CA VAL A 22 -2.96 -7.27 11.31
C VAL A 22 -3.19 -7.20 9.81
N THR A 23 -3.99 -8.12 9.29
CA THR A 23 -4.37 -8.11 7.87
C THR A 23 -5.51 -7.12 7.66
N LYS A 24 -5.39 -6.25 6.66
CA LYS A 24 -6.33 -5.17 6.43
C LYS A 24 -6.51 -4.82 4.95
N HIS A 25 -7.64 -4.25 4.52
CA HIS A 25 -8.85 -3.99 5.32
C HIS A 25 -9.99 -4.90 4.87
N PHE A 26 -10.57 -5.69 5.78
CA PHE A 26 -11.60 -6.70 5.48
C PHE A 26 -12.97 -6.06 5.15
N PRO A 27 -13.73 -6.56 4.16
CA PRO A 27 -13.46 -7.72 3.28
C PRO A 27 -12.77 -7.34 1.96
N GLY A 28 -12.05 -6.22 1.93
CA GLY A 28 -11.45 -5.61 0.75
C GLY A 28 -11.78 -4.12 0.70
N ALA A 29 -10.79 -3.27 0.41
CA ALA A 29 -10.98 -1.83 0.23
C ALA A 29 -10.86 -1.39 -1.25
N GLY A 30 -10.47 -2.29 -2.14
CA GLY A 30 -10.30 -2.03 -3.58
C GLY A 30 -11.56 -1.62 -4.36
N PRO A 31 -12.78 -2.12 -4.06
CA PRO A 31 -13.98 -1.75 -4.83
C PRO A 31 -14.56 -0.40 -4.39
N ALA A 32 -13.70 0.55 -4.03
CA ALA A 32 -14.09 1.89 -3.60
C ALA A 32 -14.79 2.62 -4.75
N ARG A 33 -15.99 3.15 -4.50
CA ARG A 33 -16.76 3.89 -5.50
C ARG A 33 -15.93 5.06 -6.03
N ASN A 34 -15.77 5.11 -7.36
CA ASN A 34 -14.99 6.12 -8.07
C ASN A 34 -13.50 6.19 -7.67
N GLY A 35 -12.96 5.15 -7.01
CA GLY A 35 -11.55 5.10 -6.59
C GLY A 35 -11.16 6.07 -5.46
N ASN A 36 -12.12 6.67 -4.76
CA ASN A 36 -11.84 7.60 -3.65
C ASN A 36 -11.52 6.85 -2.34
N ASP A 37 -10.63 7.41 -1.52
CA ASP A 37 -10.23 6.75 -0.28
C ASP A 37 -11.31 6.85 0.82
N SER A 38 -11.52 5.72 1.50
CA SER A 38 -12.58 5.53 2.51
C SER A 38 -12.34 6.23 3.85
N HIS A 39 -11.18 6.86 4.06
CA HIS A 39 -10.98 7.79 5.16
C HIS A 39 -11.80 9.09 5.01
N PHE A 40 -12.28 9.39 3.79
CA PHE A 40 -13.02 10.61 3.47
C PHE A 40 -14.45 10.30 3.05
N ALA A 41 -15.34 11.28 3.26
CA ALA A 41 -16.77 11.13 2.93
C ALA A 41 -17.02 10.83 1.44
N THR A 42 -16.10 11.20 0.53
CA THR A 42 -16.18 10.92 -0.91
C THR A 42 -15.89 9.46 -1.27
N GLY A 43 -15.16 8.72 -0.42
CA GLY A 43 -14.80 7.32 -0.62
C GLY A 43 -15.47 6.35 0.36
N LYS A 44 -16.50 6.80 1.07
CA LYS A 44 -17.16 6.02 2.14
C LYS A 44 -17.90 4.76 1.66
N ASP A 45 -18.02 4.55 0.36
CA ASP A 45 -18.86 3.52 -0.23
C ASP A 45 -18.01 2.55 -1.06
N ASN A 46 -18.14 1.25 -0.77
CA ASN A 46 -17.67 0.18 -1.65
C ASN A 46 -18.83 -0.29 -2.53
N THR A 47 -18.55 -0.51 -3.80
CA THR A 47 -19.50 -1.02 -4.80
C THR A 47 -18.94 -2.30 -5.39
N TYR A 48 -19.48 -3.44 -4.97
CA TYR A 48 -19.14 -4.76 -5.51
C TYR A 48 -19.91 -4.99 -6.81
N PHE A 49 -19.51 -4.29 -7.88
CA PHE A 49 -20.10 -4.50 -9.20
C PHE A 49 -20.01 -5.97 -9.59
N GLY A 50 -21.07 -6.52 -10.22
CA GLY A 50 -21.09 -7.91 -10.70
C GLY A 50 -21.06 -8.99 -9.62
N ASP A 51 -21.37 -8.67 -8.36
CA ASP A 51 -21.30 -9.60 -7.20
C ASP A 51 -19.88 -10.15 -6.92
N PHE A 52 -18.85 -9.33 -7.18
CA PHE A 52 -17.44 -9.70 -7.03
C PHE A 52 -16.93 -9.71 -5.57
N LEU A 53 -17.81 -9.77 -4.56
CA LEU A 53 -17.36 -9.84 -3.17
C LEU A 53 -16.43 -11.03 -2.91
N ASP A 54 -16.76 -12.20 -3.47
CA ASP A 54 -15.97 -13.43 -3.29
C ASP A 54 -14.54 -13.32 -3.81
N TYR A 55 -14.32 -12.53 -4.86
CA TYR A 55 -12.98 -12.23 -5.37
C TYR A 55 -12.14 -11.51 -4.30
N HIS A 56 -12.72 -10.49 -3.67
CA HIS A 56 -12.04 -9.74 -2.60
C HIS A 56 -11.80 -10.56 -1.32
N LEU A 57 -12.50 -11.69 -1.14
CA LEU A 57 -12.28 -12.61 -0.03
C LEU A 57 -11.10 -13.58 -0.25
N ILE A 58 -10.61 -13.75 -1.47
CA ILE A 58 -9.50 -14.67 -1.80
C ILE A 58 -8.26 -14.41 -0.90
N PRO A 59 -7.78 -13.16 -0.73
CA PRO A 59 -6.63 -12.89 0.13
C PRO A 59 -6.90 -13.23 1.60
N PHE A 60 -8.13 -13.02 2.09
CA PHE A 60 -8.49 -13.29 3.49
C PHE A 60 -8.61 -14.79 3.78
N LYS A 61 -9.12 -15.58 2.83
CA LYS A 61 -9.07 -17.06 2.91
C LYS A 61 -7.62 -17.54 3.04
N ALA A 62 -6.71 -16.96 2.26
CA ALA A 62 -5.27 -17.27 2.34
C ALA A 62 -4.63 -16.81 3.67
N VAL A 63 -5.07 -15.69 4.23
CA VAL A 63 -4.63 -15.18 5.54
C VAL A 63 -5.03 -16.14 6.66
N ILE A 64 -6.29 -16.58 6.67
CA ILE A 64 -6.81 -17.53 7.66
C ILE A 64 -6.03 -18.84 7.56
N ALA A 65 -5.87 -19.38 6.35
CA ALA A 65 -5.10 -20.60 6.11
C ALA A 65 -3.61 -20.49 6.51
N ALA A 66 -3.04 -19.28 6.45
CA ALA A 66 -1.66 -19.02 6.85
C ALA A 66 -1.49 -18.78 8.37
N GLY A 67 -2.57 -18.82 9.16
CA GLY A 67 -2.52 -18.54 10.60
C GLY A 67 -2.43 -17.04 10.92
N GLY A 68 -2.99 -16.19 10.06
CA GLY A 68 -3.11 -14.76 10.33
C GLY A 68 -3.82 -14.51 11.66
N ARG A 69 -3.27 -13.58 12.45
CA ARG A 69 -3.64 -13.41 13.86
C ARG A 69 -4.70 -12.37 14.11
N GLN A 70 -4.63 -11.26 13.39
CA GLN A 70 -5.58 -10.18 13.52
C GLN A 70 -6.10 -9.72 12.16
N ILE A 71 -7.34 -9.26 12.13
CA ILE A 71 -7.98 -8.67 10.95
C ILE A 71 -8.60 -7.32 11.31
N MET A 72 -8.40 -6.33 10.44
CA MET A 72 -8.97 -4.99 10.58
C MET A 72 -10.05 -4.73 9.52
N PRO A 73 -11.29 -4.39 9.91
CA PRO A 73 -12.35 -4.05 8.97
C PRO A 73 -12.10 -2.72 8.24
N SER A 74 -12.59 -2.63 7.00
CA SER A 74 -12.54 -1.41 6.17
C SER A 74 -13.45 -0.30 6.71
N TYR A 75 -13.09 0.94 6.39
CA TYR A 75 -13.91 2.12 6.69
C TYR A 75 -15.22 2.15 5.90
N ALA A 76 -15.22 1.59 4.69
CA ALA A 76 -16.29 1.75 3.72
C ALA A 76 -17.57 0.97 4.09
N ARG A 77 -18.67 1.32 3.42
CA ARG A 77 -19.99 0.69 3.54
C ARG A 77 -20.28 -0.17 2.31
N PRO A 78 -20.91 -1.35 2.44
CA PRO A 78 -21.16 -2.25 1.31
C PRO A 78 -22.45 -1.90 0.57
N ILE A 79 -22.41 -0.91 -0.32
CA ILE A 79 -23.60 -0.38 -0.99
C ILE A 79 -24.15 -1.40 -2.00
N GLY A 80 -25.48 -1.58 -1.98
CA GLY A 80 -26.18 -2.49 -2.90
C GLY A 80 -25.93 -3.97 -2.68
N THR A 81 -25.35 -4.35 -1.53
CA THR A 81 -25.16 -5.75 -1.14
C THR A 81 -26.30 -6.24 -0.22
N LYS A 82 -26.29 -7.52 0.16
CA LYS A 82 -27.19 -8.06 1.19
C LYS A 82 -26.92 -7.54 2.61
N TYR A 83 -25.79 -6.86 2.83
CA TYR A 83 -25.39 -6.39 4.15
C TYR A 83 -25.91 -4.97 4.44
N PRO A 84 -26.11 -4.61 5.72
CA PRO A 84 -26.49 -3.25 6.08
C PRO A 84 -25.50 -2.22 5.51
N GLU A 85 -26.00 -1.10 5.01
CA GLU A 85 -25.18 0.00 4.45
C GLU A 85 -24.58 0.89 5.54
N VAL A 86 -23.90 0.25 6.49
CA VAL A 86 -23.05 0.85 7.50
C VAL A 86 -21.64 0.31 7.34
N ALA A 87 -20.66 1.07 7.81
CA ALA A 87 -19.26 0.72 7.64
C ALA A 87 -18.92 -0.65 8.23
N PHE A 88 -17.97 -1.36 7.63
CA PHE A 88 -17.69 -2.75 8.00
C PHE A 88 -17.34 -2.95 9.48
N GLY A 89 -16.69 -1.98 10.12
CA GLY A 89 -16.42 -2.01 11.57
C GLY A 89 -17.67 -1.99 12.48
N PHE A 90 -18.85 -1.63 11.95
CA PHE A 90 -20.14 -1.68 12.65
C PHE A 90 -21.05 -2.81 12.14
N ASN A 91 -20.60 -3.60 11.15
CA ASN A 91 -21.46 -4.48 10.37
C ASN A 91 -21.42 -5.91 10.90
N LYS A 92 -22.33 -6.25 11.84
CA LYS A 92 -22.40 -7.58 12.47
C LYS A 92 -22.54 -8.74 11.47
N PRO A 93 -23.41 -8.68 10.45
CA PRO A 93 -23.46 -9.73 9.42
C PRO A 93 -22.13 -9.98 8.71
N VAL A 94 -21.30 -8.94 8.52
CA VAL A 94 -19.99 -9.09 7.86
C VAL A 94 -18.92 -9.59 8.84
N ILE A 95 -18.83 -9.01 10.04
CA ILE A 95 -17.78 -9.37 10.99
C ILE A 95 -18.07 -10.68 11.72
N THR A 96 -19.29 -10.89 12.20
CA THR A 96 -19.66 -12.15 12.85
C THR A 96 -20.03 -13.20 11.80
N GLY A 97 -20.98 -12.89 10.92
CA GLY A 97 -21.49 -13.86 9.94
C GLY A 97 -20.42 -14.27 8.92
N LEU A 98 -19.97 -13.34 8.08
CA LEU A 98 -19.02 -13.68 7.01
C LEU A 98 -17.63 -14.05 7.55
N LEU A 99 -17.01 -13.19 8.36
CA LEU A 99 -15.61 -13.42 8.77
C LEU A 99 -15.44 -14.58 9.76
N ARG A 100 -16.27 -14.65 10.81
CA ARG A 100 -16.10 -15.66 11.86
C ARG A 100 -16.83 -16.96 11.55
N GLU A 101 -18.12 -16.88 11.22
CA GLU A 101 -18.95 -18.09 11.04
C GLU A 101 -18.69 -18.76 9.69
N GLU A 102 -18.69 -18.00 8.59
CA GLU A 102 -18.52 -18.56 7.24
C GLU A 102 -17.06 -18.84 6.89
N LEU A 103 -16.15 -17.88 7.12
CA LEU A 103 -14.72 -18.04 6.79
C LEU A 103 -13.89 -18.69 7.91
N GLY A 104 -14.44 -18.84 9.12
CA GLY A 104 -13.78 -19.54 10.23
C GLY A 104 -12.67 -18.75 10.93
N PHE A 105 -12.64 -17.42 10.84
CA PHE A 105 -11.61 -16.63 11.50
C PHE A 105 -11.81 -16.55 13.02
N ASN A 106 -10.88 -17.14 13.77
CA ASN A 106 -10.93 -17.19 15.23
C ASN A 106 -9.97 -16.21 15.92
N GLY A 107 -9.22 -15.41 15.15
CA GLY A 107 -8.29 -14.41 15.69
C GLY A 107 -8.98 -13.15 16.24
N ILE A 108 -8.16 -12.13 16.46
CA ILE A 108 -8.57 -10.81 16.98
C ILE A 108 -9.11 -9.96 15.83
N VAL A 109 -10.28 -9.37 15.99
CA VAL A 109 -10.75 -8.30 15.11
C VAL A 109 -10.46 -6.96 15.78
N VAL A 110 -9.61 -6.14 15.17
CA VAL A 110 -9.28 -4.80 15.66
C VAL A 110 -9.92 -3.77 14.74
N SER A 111 -10.64 -2.78 15.28
CA SER A 111 -11.21 -1.72 14.44
C SER A 111 -10.09 -0.91 13.79
N ASP A 112 -10.39 -0.30 12.65
CA ASP A 112 -9.56 0.81 12.17
C ASP A 112 -9.71 2.03 13.10
N TRP A 113 -8.95 3.08 12.82
CA TRP A 113 -8.85 4.28 13.65
C TRP A 113 -10.06 5.19 13.49
N GLY A 114 -10.32 6.04 14.50
CA GLY A 114 -11.30 7.13 14.39
C GLY A 114 -12.75 6.68 14.10
N ARG A 115 -13.18 5.53 14.63
CA ARG A 115 -14.56 5.03 14.43
C ARG A 115 -15.58 5.75 15.30
N ILE A 116 -15.18 6.19 16.48
CA ILE A 116 -16.07 6.79 17.48
C ILE A 116 -15.81 8.28 17.60
N THR A 117 -14.54 8.64 17.77
CA THR A 117 -14.10 9.99 18.15
C THR A 117 -13.45 10.73 16.98
N ASP A 118 -13.73 12.02 16.87
CA ASP A 118 -13.01 12.93 15.97
C ASP A 118 -11.55 13.04 16.43
N ALA A 119 -10.61 13.14 15.49
CA ALA A 119 -9.18 13.13 15.79
C ALA A 119 -8.48 14.34 15.19
N GLU A 120 -7.60 14.98 15.94
CA GLU A 120 -6.70 15.98 15.38
C GLU A 120 -5.56 15.27 14.63
N ILE A 121 -5.51 15.47 13.32
CA ILE A 121 -4.50 14.89 12.43
C ILE A 121 -3.85 16.01 11.64
N MET A 122 -2.54 16.16 11.81
CA MET A 122 -1.75 17.19 11.13
C MET A 122 -2.32 18.61 11.32
N GLY A 123 -2.80 18.92 12.53
CA GLY A 123 -3.34 20.23 12.90
C GLY A 123 -4.77 20.49 12.40
N VAL A 124 -5.47 19.48 11.88
CA VAL A 124 -6.86 19.58 11.44
C VAL A 124 -7.70 18.56 12.20
N ILE A 125 -8.86 18.99 12.72
CA ILE A 125 -9.84 18.08 13.32
C ILE A 125 -10.52 17.31 12.18
N GLU A 126 -10.23 16.03 12.13
CA GLU A 126 -10.79 15.09 11.19
C GLU A 126 -11.95 14.33 11.86
N PRO A 127 -13.17 14.35 11.29
CA PRO A 127 -14.32 13.72 11.91
C PRO A 127 -14.16 12.21 12.04
N ALA A 128 -14.86 11.61 13.00
CA ALA A 128 -14.97 10.17 13.10
C ALA A 128 -15.50 9.61 11.77
N ARG A 129 -14.89 8.53 11.27
CA ARG A 129 -15.28 7.85 10.03
C ARG A 129 -16.49 6.95 10.27
N ALA A 130 -17.52 7.49 10.91
CA ALA A 130 -18.68 6.76 11.39
C ALA A 130 -19.70 6.49 10.25
N TRP A 131 -19.23 6.09 9.07
CA TRP A 131 -20.06 6.03 7.86
C TRP A 131 -21.30 5.14 8.04
N GLY A 132 -22.47 5.71 7.75
CA GLY A 132 -23.78 5.07 7.89
C GLY A 132 -24.38 5.16 9.29
N VAL A 133 -23.64 5.69 10.26
CA VAL A 133 -24.07 5.89 11.66
C VAL A 133 -23.56 7.23 12.20
N GLU A 134 -23.38 8.22 11.32
CA GLU A 134 -22.86 9.53 11.69
C GLU A 134 -23.77 10.24 12.71
N ASN A 135 -25.07 9.95 12.70
CA ASN A 135 -26.08 10.59 13.54
C ASN A 135 -26.26 9.94 14.92
N VAL A 136 -25.58 8.84 15.23
CA VAL A 136 -25.67 8.19 16.54
C VAL A 136 -24.53 8.63 17.46
N THR A 137 -24.75 8.53 18.77
CA THR A 137 -23.79 8.94 19.79
C THR A 137 -22.55 8.05 19.81
N GLY A 138 -21.44 8.54 20.38
CA GLY A 138 -20.23 7.73 20.55
C GLY A 138 -20.46 6.45 21.37
N LEU A 139 -21.38 6.48 22.35
CA LEU A 139 -21.76 5.30 23.14
C LEU A 139 -22.46 4.25 22.26
N GLU A 140 -23.38 4.67 21.40
CA GLU A 140 -24.05 3.79 20.44
C GLU A 140 -23.05 3.23 19.41
N ARG A 141 -22.14 4.05 18.89
CA ARG A 141 -21.06 3.58 17.99
C ARG A 141 -20.20 2.52 18.67
N ALA A 142 -19.78 2.74 19.92
CA ALA A 142 -19.01 1.75 20.68
C ALA A 142 -19.78 0.44 20.88
N LYS A 143 -21.08 0.52 21.18
CA LYS A 143 -21.96 -0.64 21.27
C LYS A 143 -22.00 -1.41 19.94
N MET A 144 -22.21 -0.72 18.82
CA MET A 144 -22.28 -1.34 17.50
C MET A 144 -20.99 -2.05 17.10
N VAL A 145 -19.82 -1.48 17.44
CA VAL A 145 -18.51 -2.14 17.22
C VAL A 145 -18.40 -3.44 18.02
N LEU A 146 -18.76 -3.43 19.30
CA LEU A 146 -18.75 -4.62 20.14
C LEU A 146 -19.76 -5.69 19.67
N ASP A 147 -20.99 -5.27 19.35
CA ASP A 147 -22.05 -6.13 18.83
C ASP A 147 -21.67 -6.77 17.49
N ALA A 148 -20.91 -6.06 16.65
CA ALA A 148 -20.43 -6.58 15.39
C ALA A 148 -19.45 -7.75 15.55
N GLY A 149 -18.80 -7.85 16.71
CA GLY A 149 -17.80 -8.88 16.99
C GLY A 149 -16.36 -8.37 16.94
N VAL A 150 -16.14 -7.05 16.98
CA VAL A 150 -14.80 -6.46 17.12
C VAL A 150 -14.29 -6.66 18.54
N ASP A 151 -13.02 -7.05 18.67
CA ASP A 151 -12.38 -7.37 19.96
C ASP A 151 -11.60 -6.20 20.55
N GLN A 152 -10.99 -5.37 19.70
CA GLN A 152 -10.16 -4.25 20.11
C GLN A 152 -10.51 -2.99 19.30
N PHE A 153 -10.55 -1.83 19.97
CA PHE A 153 -10.69 -0.55 19.29
C PHE A 153 -9.30 0.01 18.92
N GLY A 154 -9.08 0.26 17.63
CA GLY A 154 -7.86 0.85 17.12
C GLY A 154 -7.81 2.36 17.36
N GLY A 155 -6.74 2.85 18.00
CA GLY A 155 -6.49 4.29 18.17
C GLY A 155 -7.55 5.04 19.01
N GLU A 156 -8.38 4.33 19.77
CA GLU A 156 -9.42 4.92 20.60
C GLU A 156 -9.00 4.96 22.08
N ILE A 157 -9.27 6.07 22.75
CA ILE A 157 -8.87 6.33 24.14
C ILE A 157 -10.06 6.44 25.09
N ARG A 158 -11.29 6.48 24.56
CA ARG A 158 -12.53 6.65 25.34
C ARG A 158 -12.99 5.36 26.03
N THR A 159 -12.16 4.82 26.92
CA THR A 159 -12.46 3.59 27.67
C THR A 159 -13.69 3.71 28.56
N GLU A 160 -14.06 4.94 28.96
CA GLU A 160 -15.26 5.19 29.77
C GLU A 160 -16.55 4.78 29.06
N LEU A 161 -16.56 4.76 27.72
CA LEU A 161 -17.71 4.26 26.97
C LEU A 161 -17.97 2.78 27.23
N LEU A 162 -16.91 1.96 27.26
CA LEU A 162 -17.03 0.52 27.48
C LEU A 162 -17.50 0.24 28.92
N VAL A 163 -16.95 0.97 29.89
CA VAL A 163 -17.37 0.88 31.30
C VAL A 163 -18.86 1.20 31.45
N ARG A 164 -19.33 2.26 30.78
CA ARG A 164 -20.75 2.64 30.79
C ARG A 164 -21.64 1.59 30.13
N LEU A 165 -21.24 1.04 28.98
CA LEU A 165 -22.02 -0.01 28.29
C LEU A 165 -22.23 -1.25 29.15
N VAL A 166 -21.27 -1.60 30.02
CA VAL A 166 -21.41 -2.71 30.97
C VAL A 166 -22.26 -2.31 32.17
N ASN A 167 -21.91 -1.21 32.83
CA ASN A 167 -22.58 -0.78 34.07
C ASN A 167 -24.06 -0.43 33.86
N GLU A 168 -24.41 0.16 32.71
CA GLU A 168 -25.79 0.52 32.38
C GLU A 168 -26.57 -0.68 31.81
N GLY A 169 -25.90 -1.79 31.46
CA GLY A 169 -26.51 -3.01 30.91
C GLY A 169 -26.66 -3.17 29.37
N PRO A 170 -26.35 -2.19 28.48
CA PRO A 170 -26.40 -2.41 27.03
C PRO A 170 -25.55 -3.57 26.50
N ILE A 171 -24.46 -3.94 27.19
CA ILE A 171 -23.58 -5.05 26.84
C ILE A 171 -23.27 -5.86 28.11
N PRO A 172 -23.40 -7.19 28.11
CA PRO A 172 -22.98 -8.00 29.25
C PRO A 172 -21.44 -8.02 29.36
N GLU A 173 -20.91 -8.08 30.58
CA GLU A 173 -19.46 -8.18 30.83
C GLU A 173 -18.81 -9.37 30.09
N SER A 174 -19.55 -10.48 29.98
CA SER A 174 -19.11 -11.67 29.24
C SER A 174 -18.79 -11.41 27.76
N ARG A 175 -19.33 -10.35 27.15
CA ARG A 175 -18.94 -9.95 25.80
C ARG A 175 -17.51 -9.41 25.78
N LEU A 176 -17.07 -8.68 26.80
CA LEU A 176 -15.70 -8.20 26.92
C LEU A 176 -14.73 -9.35 27.23
N ASP A 177 -15.16 -10.34 28.03
CA ASP A 177 -14.36 -11.52 28.35
C ASP A 177 -13.90 -12.29 27.10
N VAL A 178 -14.76 -12.37 26.08
CA VAL A 178 -14.41 -12.98 24.78
C VAL A 178 -13.20 -12.28 24.16
N SER A 179 -13.24 -10.94 24.10
CA SER A 179 -12.17 -10.12 23.54
C SER A 179 -10.89 -10.22 24.38
N ILE A 180 -11.03 -10.10 25.71
CA ILE A 180 -9.92 -10.14 26.66
C ILE A 180 -9.19 -11.49 26.56
N ARG A 181 -9.92 -12.60 26.48
CA ARG A 181 -9.30 -13.93 26.32
C ARG A 181 -8.45 -14.03 25.06
N LYS A 182 -8.94 -13.56 23.91
CA LYS A 182 -8.18 -13.56 22.65
C LYS A 182 -6.91 -12.70 22.74
N LEU A 183 -7.04 -11.50 23.31
CA LEU A 183 -5.92 -10.57 23.49
C LEU A 183 -4.86 -11.13 24.45
N LEU A 184 -5.27 -11.76 25.55
CA LEU A 184 -4.36 -12.38 26.50
C LEU A 184 -3.70 -13.62 25.93
N GLU A 185 -4.46 -14.49 25.26
CA GLU A 185 -3.94 -15.70 24.60
C GLU A 185 -2.82 -15.35 23.62
N GLU A 186 -3.01 -14.35 22.76
CA GLU A 186 -1.95 -13.93 21.84
C GLU A 186 -0.71 -13.40 22.57
N LYS A 187 -0.88 -12.64 23.65
CA LYS A 187 0.25 -12.18 24.48
C LYS A 187 0.99 -13.34 25.15
N PHE A 188 0.29 -14.39 25.56
CA PHE A 188 0.91 -15.62 26.09
C PHE A 188 1.66 -16.39 25.00
N MET A 189 1.06 -16.57 23.81
CA MET A 189 1.73 -17.22 22.67
C MET A 189 3.02 -16.48 22.25
N LEU A 190 3.03 -15.15 22.35
CA LEU A 190 4.22 -14.34 22.09
C LEU A 190 5.26 -14.36 23.22
N GLY A 191 4.96 -14.99 24.37
CA GLY A 191 5.84 -15.03 25.54
C GLY A 191 5.98 -13.70 26.29
N LEU A 192 5.06 -12.75 26.11
CA LEU A 192 5.19 -11.40 26.67
C LEU A 192 5.05 -11.34 28.20
N PHE A 193 4.44 -12.36 28.80
CA PHE A 193 4.37 -12.50 30.26
C PHE A 193 5.69 -13.03 30.84
N ASP A 194 6.44 -13.81 30.07
CA ASP A 194 7.73 -14.37 30.49
C ASP A 194 8.88 -13.40 30.19
N LYS A 195 8.84 -12.73 29.03
CA LYS A 195 9.85 -11.76 28.60
C LYS A 195 9.21 -10.57 27.89
N ARG A 196 8.85 -9.58 28.70
CA ARG A 196 8.17 -8.36 28.26
C ARG A 196 9.06 -7.39 27.45
N PHE A 197 10.36 -7.33 27.76
CA PHE A 197 11.26 -6.30 27.25
C PHE A 197 12.29 -6.87 26.27
N VAL A 198 12.71 -6.01 25.34
CA VAL A 198 13.74 -6.28 24.34
C VAL A 198 15.04 -5.56 24.69
N ASP A 199 16.15 -5.98 24.08
CA ASP A 199 17.46 -5.32 24.18
C ASP A 199 17.57 -4.20 23.12
N PRO A 200 17.61 -2.91 23.51
CA PRO A 200 17.77 -1.81 22.56
C PRO A 200 19.09 -1.86 21.79
N GLU A 201 20.18 -2.30 22.41
CA GLU A 201 21.49 -2.41 21.76
C GLU A 201 21.48 -3.51 20.69
N ALA A 202 20.73 -4.60 20.92
CA ALA A 202 20.49 -5.61 19.89
C ALA A 202 19.72 -5.04 18.69
N ALA A 203 18.74 -4.18 18.94
CA ALA A 203 18.00 -3.52 17.85
C ALA A 203 18.94 -2.64 17.00
N GLU A 204 19.84 -1.87 17.62
CA GLU A 204 20.83 -1.05 16.91
C GLU A 204 21.77 -1.88 16.02
N ARG A 205 22.14 -3.09 16.45
CA ARG A 205 22.95 -4.02 15.63
C ARG A 205 22.19 -4.59 14.42
N VAL A 206 20.86 -4.62 14.49
CA VAL A 206 19.98 -5.21 13.45
C VAL A 206 19.52 -4.15 12.45
N VAL A 207 19.04 -3.01 12.93
CA VAL A 207 18.45 -1.96 12.08
C VAL A 207 19.50 -1.33 11.18
N GLY A 208 19.24 -1.35 9.87
CA GLY A 208 20.12 -0.71 8.88
C GLY A 208 21.46 -1.43 8.65
N ASN A 209 21.65 -2.64 9.18
CA ASN A 209 22.90 -3.35 9.00
C ASN A 209 23.17 -3.70 7.50
N PRO A 210 24.44 -3.96 7.12
CA PRO A 210 24.81 -4.18 5.73
C PRO A 210 24.08 -5.35 5.06
N TYR A 211 23.75 -6.39 5.83
CA TYR A 211 23.05 -7.56 5.30
C TYR A 211 21.61 -7.22 4.88
N PHE A 212 20.82 -6.61 5.77
CA PHE A 212 19.44 -6.23 5.47
C PHE A 212 19.36 -5.10 4.46
N ALA A 213 20.29 -4.13 4.51
CA ALA A 213 20.39 -3.09 3.49
C ALA A 213 20.63 -3.68 2.08
N ARG A 214 21.53 -4.67 1.96
CA ARG A 214 21.79 -5.36 0.69
C ARG A 214 20.54 -6.07 0.17
N ILE A 215 19.82 -6.81 1.01
CA ILE A 215 18.58 -7.52 0.62
C ILE A 215 17.48 -6.52 0.24
N GLY A 216 17.33 -5.43 0.98
CA GLY A 216 16.38 -4.36 0.66
C GLY A 216 16.67 -3.72 -0.69
N ASN A 217 17.94 -3.41 -0.96
CA ASN A 217 18.38 -2.86 -2.25
C ASN A 217 18.16 -3.86 -3.40
N GLU A 218 18.40 -5.15 -3.17
CA GLU A 218 18.14 -6.20 -4.18
C GLU A 218 16.65 -6.34 -4.47
N THR A 219 15.82 -6.29 -3.44
CA THR A 219 14.36 -6.33 -3.57
C THR A 219 13.85 -5.14 -4.37
N GLN A 220 14.37 -3.94 -4.10
CA GLN A 220 14.02 -2.74 -4.87
C GLN A 220 14.38 -2.91 -6.36
N ARG A 221 15.60 -3.36 -6.68
CA ARG A 221 16.02 -3.62 -8.07
C ARG A 221 15.14 -4.65 -8.77
N ARG A 222 14.71 -5.71 -8.07
CA ARG A 222 13.83 -6.75 -8.60
C ARG A 222 12.37 -6.30 -8.77
N ALA A 223 11.97 -5.24 -8.05
CA ALA A 223 10.63 -4.68 -8.14
C ALA A 223 10.47 -3.70 -9.32
N TYR A 224 11.57 -3.26 -9.94
CA TYR A 224 11.51 -2.46 -11.16
C TYR A 224 10.91 -3.25 -12.33
N THR A 225 10.08 -2.58 -13.11
CA THR A 225 9.53 -3.13 -14.34
C THR A 225 9.95 -2.28 -15.53
N LEU A 226 10.60 -2.90 -16.51
CA LEU A 226 10.85 -2.27 -17.80
C LEU A 226 9.59 -2.41 -18.67
N LEU A 227 8.93 -1.28 -18.95
CA LEU A 227 7.69 -1.23 -19.73
C LEU A 227 7.97 -1.07 -21.22
N THR A 228 8.88 -0.18 -21.59
CA THR A 228 9.34 0.02 -22.99
C THR A 228 10.86 0.17 -23.05
N ASN A 229 11.48 -0.29 -24.14
CA ASN A 229 12.92 -0.21 -24.38
C ASN A 229 13.20 0.00 -25.87
N ASN A 230 13.05 1.24 -26.33
CA ASN A 230 13.15 1.60 -27.73
C ASN A 230 14.60 1.48 -28.21
N ALA A 231 14.79 0.94 -29.42
CA ALA A 231 16.09 0.63 -30.02
C ALA A 231 17.01 -0.26 -29.15
N ASN A 232 16.48 -0.96 -28.14
CA ASN A 232 17.26 -1.71 -27.15
C ASN A 232 18.39 -0.88 -26.51
N ILE A 233 18.11 0.40 -26.19
CA ILE A 233 19.09 1.31 -25.58
C ILE A 233 19.58 0.81 -24.21
N LEU A 234 18.76 0.02 -23.51
CA LEU A 234 19.11 -0.57 -22.22
C LEU A 234 19.65 -2.01 -22.32
N PRO A 235 20.59 -2.41 -21.45
CA PRO A 235 21.20 -1.59 -20.38
C PRO A 235 22.12 -0.51 -20.97
N LEU A 236 22.14 0.67 -20.35
CA LEU A 236 22.92 1.80 -20.82
C LEU A 236 24.41 1.48 -20.77
N ARG A 237 25.10 1.70 -21.89
CA ARG A 237 26.54 1.53 -22.05
C ARG A 237 27.16 2.84 -22.55
N PRO A 238 27.20 3.87 -21.70
CA PRO A 238 27.74 5.16 -22.08
C PRO A 238 29.22 5.03 -22.44
N LYS A 239 29.66 5.84 -23.41
CA LYS A 239 31.10 6.00 -23.71
C LYS A 239 31.75 6.83 -22.60
N ASP A 240 33.07 6.73 -22.49
CA ASP A 240 33.84 7.59 -21.59
C ASP A 240 33.57 9.07 -21.91
N GLY A 241 33.28 9.86 -20.88
CA GLY A 241 32.96 11.27 -21.00
C GLY A 241 31.52 11.60 -21.40
N ALA A 242 30.62 10.60 -21.52
CA ALA A 242 29.21 10.84 -21.76
C ALA A 242 28.61 11.75 -20.66
N LYS A 243 27.77 12.69 -21.08
CA LYS A 243 27.08 13.64 -20.23
C LYS A 243 25.63 13.24 -20.00
N PHE A 244 25.15 13.46 -18.78
CA PHE A 244 23.81 13.08 -18.34
C PHE A 244 23.07 14.30 -17.82
N PHE A 245 21.84 14.51 -18.27
CA PHE A 245 20.94 15.47 -17.65
C PHE A 245 19.94 14.74 -16.76
N ALA A 246 19.61 15.30 -15.60
CA ALA A 246 18.69 14.68 -14.65
C ALA A 246 17.59 15.68 -14.26
N GLN A 247 16.34 15.25 -14.40
CA GLN A 247 15.17 15.96 -13.92
C GLN A 247 14.35 15.05 -13.00
N GLY A 248 13.92 15.57 -11.84
CA GLY A 248 13.29 14.77 -10.79
C GLY A 248 14.28 13.92 -9.99
N TYR A 249 15.58 14.00 -10.30
CA TYR A 249 16.68 13.42 -9.54
C TYR A 249 17.50 14.51 -8.87
N ASN A 250 18.13 14.19 -7.74
CA ASN A 250 19.27 14.98 -7.27
C ASN A 250 20.52 14.57 -8.07
N ALA A 251 21.20 15.54 -8.69
CA ALA A 251 22.41 15.32 -9.49
C ALA A 251 23.50 14.53 -8.74
N SER A 252 23.54 14.65 -7.41
CA SER A 252 24.51 13.93 -6.56
C SER A 252 24.47 12.40 -6.72
N TYR A 253 23.33 11.81 -7.10
CA TYR A 253 23.24 10.37 -7.35
C TYR A 253 24.00 9.92 -8.61
N LEU A 254 24.05 10.79 -9.62
CA LEU A 254 24.82 10.57 -10.85
C LEU A 254 26.30 10.81 -10.59
N GLU A 255 26.64 11.90 -9.90
CA GLU A 255 28.01 12.24 -9.51
C GLU A 255 28.65 11.16 -8.65
N ALA A 256 27.90 10.58 -7.69
CA ALA A 256 28.38 9.48 -6.85
C ALA A 256 28.71 8.20 -7.65
N ARG A 257 28.26 8.10 -8.91
CA ARG A 257 28.60 7.03 -9.86
C ARG A 257 29.65 7.46 -10.89
N ASN A 258 30.31 8.60 -10.68
CA ASN A 258 31.26 9.21 -11.60
C ASN A 258 30.68 9.53 -12.98
N LEU A 259 29.38 9.82 -13.05
CA LEU A 259 28.74 10.28 -14.29
C LEU A 259 28.83 11.80 -14.38
N THR A 260 29.19 12.32 -15.56
CA THR A 260 29.26 13.76 -15.80
C THR A 260 27.86 14.32 -15.96
N VAL A 261 27.48 15.30 -15.15
CA VAL A 261 26.17 15.96 -15.24
C VAL A 261 26.24 17.13 -16.21
N ALA A 262 25.29 17.20 -17.14
CA ALA A 262 25.10 18.35 -18.03
C ALA A 262 24.19 19.40 -17.40
N ASP A 263 24.45 20.68 -17.69
CA ASP A 263 23.63 21.79 -17.23
C ASP A 263 22.28 21.90 -17.96
N SER A 264 22.20 21.34 -19.18
CA SER A 264 20.99 21.36 -20.00
C SER A 264 20.78 20.05 -20.79
N PRO A 265 19.52 19.71 -21.15
CA PRO A 265 19.23 18.53 -21.97
C PRO A 265 19.95 18.51 -23.32
N SER A 266 20.15 19.68 -23.94
CA SER A 266 20.81 19.80 -25.26
C SER A 266 22.30 19.48 -25.23
N GLU A 267 22.92 19.47 -24.05
CA GLU A 267 24.32 19.12 -23.85
C GLU A 267 24.52 17.68 -23.38
N ALA A 268 23.44 16.94 -23.14
CA ALA A 268 23.47 15.58 -22.61
C ALA A 268 23.39 14.53 -23.72
N ASP A 269 24.14 13.44 -23.55
CA ASP A 269 24.02 12.24 -24.38
C ASP A 269 22.79 11.41 -23.96
N PHE A 270 22.45 11.44 -22.67
CA PHE A 270 21.29 10.76 -22.10
C PHE A 270 20.60 11.62 -21.05
N CYS A 271 19.29 11.49 -20.97
CA CYS A 271 18.49 12.17 -19.96
C CYS A 271 17.80 11.17 -19.03
N PHE A 272 17.76 11.52 -17.75
CA PHE A 272 17.05 10.80 -16.72
C PHE A 272 15.87 11.65 -16.25
N LEU A 273 14.66 11.11 -16.37
CA LEU A 273 13.44 11.79 -15.94
C LEU A 273 12.72 10.93 -14.90
N ARG A 274 12.69 11.39 -13.65
CA ARG A 274 11.91 10.74 -12.59
C ARG A 274 10.59 11.44 -12.38
N LEU A 275 9.50 10.69 -12.47
CA LEU A 275 8.14 11.20 -12.37
C LEU A 275 7.33 10.42 -11.35
N SER A 276 6.26 11.05 -10.88
CA SER A 276 5.21 10.37 -10.11
C SER A 276 3.92 10.35 -10.90
N THR A 277 3.05 9.38 -10.60
CA THR A 277 1.69 9.39 -11.13
C THR A 277 1.02 10.72 -10.78
N PRO A 278 0.48 11.47 -11.77
CA PRO A 278 -0.18 12.75 -11.55
C PRO A 278 -1.25 12.63 -10.47
N TRP A 279 -1.40 13.66 -9.64
CA TRP A 279 -2.44 13.70 -8.61
C TRP A 279 -2.78 15.15 -8.29
N GLU A 280 -3.84 15.33 -7.51
CA GLU A 280 -4.31 16.64 -7.10
C GLU A 280 -4.27 16.78 -5.58
N ALA A 281 -3.63 17.86 -5.12
CA ALA A 281 -3.69 18.26 -3.73
C ALA A 281 -5.13 18.69 -3.37
N ARG A 282 -5.84 17.82 -2.66
CA ARG A 282 -7.24 18.03 -2.26
C ARG A 282 -7.38 17.96 -0.74
N GLY A 283 -8.15 18.89 -0.18
CA GLY A 283 -8.53 18.88 1.25
C GLY A 283 -7.36 19.06 2.22
N SER A 284 -7.47 18.43 3.39
CA SER A 284 -6.52 18.54 4.49
C SER A 284 -5.14 17.96 4.15
N PRO A 285 -4.07 18.35 4.88
CA PRO A 285 -2.75 17.73 4.73
C PRO A 285 -2.77 16.20 4.88
N PHE A 286 -3.69 15.67 5.71
CA PHE A 286 -3.89 14.23 5.84
C PHE A 286 -4.42 13.60 4.55
N ARG A 287 -5.44 14.23 3.92
CA ARG A 287 -6.00 13.78 2.64
C ARG A 287 -5.00 13.79 1.49
N GLN A 288 -4.13 14.78 1.46
CA GLN A 288 -3.11 14.90 0.42
C GLN A 288 -2.12 13.73 0.41
N ARG A 289 -2.01 12.94 1.49
CA ARG A 289 -1.16 11.75 1.55
C ARG A 289 -1.67 10.54 0.75
N TYR A 290 -2.92 10.56 0.31
CA TYR A 290 -3.56 9.43 -0.39
C TYR A 290 -3.46 9.54 -1.92
N HIS A 291 -2.92 10.65 -2.46
CA HIS A 291 -2.81 10.93 -3.89
C HIS A 291 -4.11 10.64 -4.67
N GLU A 292 -5.08 11.54 -4.60
CA GLU A 292 -6.34 11.44 -5.34
C GLU A 292 -6.34 12.28 -6.62
N GLY A 293 -7.31 12.06 -7.50
CA GLY A 293 -7.55 12.91 -8.67
C GLY A 293 -7.04 12.33 -9.98
N ARG A 294 -6.40 13.17 -10.81
CA ARG A 294 -5.96 12.81 -12.17
C ARG A 294 -5.04 11.59 -12.15
N LEU A 295 -4.96 10.93 -13.30
CA LEU A 295 -4.01 9.86 -13.60
C LEU A 295 -3.14 10.20 -14.81
N ASP A 296 -3.46 11.27 -15.53
CA ASP A 296 -2.79 11.77 -16.72
C ASP A 296 -2.11 13.13 -16.44
N PHE A 297 -1.04 13.39 -17.21
CA PHE A 297 -0.37 14.68 -17.23
C PHE A 297 -1.19 15.68 -18.07
N ASP A 298 -1.21 16.96 -17.68
CA ASP A 298 -1.86 17.99 -18.49
C ASP A 298 -1.06 18.32 -19.76
N GLU A 299 -1.62 19.15 -20.64
CA GLU A 299 -1.00 19.49 -21.92
C GLU A 299 0.33 20.25 -21.76
N THR A 300 0.52 20.99 -20.67
CA THR A 300 1.78 21.70 -20.40
C THR A 300 2.86 20.71 -19.97
N GLU A 301 2.51 19.81 -19.06
CA GLU A 301 3.39 18.72 -18.60
C GLU A 301 3.77 17.80 -19.77
N LYS A 302 2.80 17.39 -20.59
CA LYS A 302 3.03 16.59 -21.81
C LYS A 302 3.97 17.30 -22.79
N ALA A 303 3.75 18.59 -23.05
CA ALA A 303 4.61 19.37 -23.94
C ALA A 303 6.05 19.46 -23.41
N ALA A 304 6.22 19.65 -22.09
CA ALA A 304 7.53 19.66 -21.46
C ALA A 304 8.25 18.31 -21.57
N HIS A 305 7.55 17.19 -21.35
CA HIS A 305 8.10 15.85 -21.53
C HIS A 305 8.52 15.61 -22.99
N SER A 306 7.66 15.92 -23.97
CA SER A 306 7.99 15.77 -25.39
C SER A 306 9.17 16.63 -25.81
N ALA A 307 9.29 17.86 -25.28
CA ALA A 307 10.45 18.71 -25.54
C ALA A 307 11.75 18.09 -25.01
N LEU A 308 11.73 17.48 -23.82
CA LEU A 308 12.88 16.76 -23.27
C LEU A 308 13.25 15.54 -24.13
N PHE A 309 12.26 14.73 -24.50
CA PHE A 309 12.47 13.52 -25.32
C PHE A 309 13.06 13.83 -26.70
N LYS A 310 12.73 15.00 -27.27
CA LYS A 310 13.32 15.51 -28.52
C LYS A 310 14.74 16.02 -28.37
N ALA A 311 15.10 16.54 -27.19
CA ALA A 311 16.43 17.09 -26.93
C ALA A 311 17.48 15.99 -26.72
N CYS A 312 17.10 14.88 -26.07
CA CYS A 312 18.01 13.81 -25.68
C CYS A 312 17.26 12.47 -25.48
N PRO A 313 17.89 11.32 -25.79
CA PRO A 313 17.36 10.01 -25.41
C PRO A 313 17.08 9.93 -23.91
N THR A 314 15.81 9.81 -23.54
CA THR A 314 15.37 9.92 -22.15
C THR A 314 14.93 8.59 -21.58
N ILE A 315 15.50 8.21 -20.43
CA ILE A 315 15.10 7.09 -19.59
C ILE A 315 14.15 7.63 -18.53
N VAL A 316 12.90 7.18 -18.58
CA VAL A 316 11.86 7.59 -17.65
C VAL A 316 11.71 6.57 -16.53
N ASP A 317 11.69 7.05 -15.30
CA ASP A 317 11.56 6.30 -14.06
C ASP A 317 10.29 6.77 -13.34
N MET A 318 9.21 6.03 -13.50
CA MET A 318 7.86 6.44 -13.11
C MET A 318 7.39 5.74 -11.83
N LEU A 319 7.04 6.51 -10.80
CA LEU A 319 6.35 5.98 -9.62
C LEU A 319 4.91 5.63 -10.01
N LEU A 320 4.63 4.33 -10.07
CA LEU A 320 3.31 3.77 -10.33
C LEU A 320 2.67 3.32 -9.01
N ASP A 321 2.41 4.27 -8.12
CA ASP A 321 1.60 4.06 -6.92
C ASP A 321 0.10 3.91 -7.25
N ARG A 322 -0.30 4.39 -8.43
CA ARG A 322 -1.63 4.27 -9.05
C ARG A 322 -1.46 4.01 -10.56
N PRO A 323 -2.48 3.49 -11.27
CA PRO A 323 -2.39 3.22 -12.71
C PRO A 323 -2.38 4.53 -13.53
N ALA A 324 -1.19 5.02 -13.88
CA ALA A 324 -1.01 6.25 -14.65
C ALA A 324 -1.44 6.10 -16.12
N VAL A 325 -2.02 7.15 -16.69
CA VAL A 325 -2.39 7.25 -18.12
C VAL A 325 -1.28 8.01 -18.86
N ILE A 326 -0.37 7.26 -19.50
CA ILE A 326 0.91 7.80 -20.02
C ILE A 326 1.28 7.36 -21.45
N PRO A 327 0.35 7.37 -22.43
CA PRO A 327 0.63 6.84 -23.78
C PRO A 327 1.78 7.56 -24.48
N GLY A 328 1.80 8.90 -24.42
CA GLY A 328 2.87 9.69 -25.05
C GLY A 328 4.25 9.42 -24.44
N ILE A 329 4.35 9.16 -23.13
CA ILE A 329 5.62 8.79 -22.50
C ILE A 329 6.06 7.40 -22.97
N ALA A 330 5.15 6.44 -23.02
CA ALA A 330 5.47 5.09 -23.46
C ALA A 330 5.94 5.05 -24.93
N GLU A 331 5.38 5.91 -25.77
CA GLU A 331 5.72 6.03 -27.20
C GLU A 331 7.03 6.81 -27.44
N GLU A 332 7.20 7.97 -26.81
CA GLU A 332 8.29 8.90 -27.11
C GLU A 332 9.58 8.67 -26.29
N ALA A 333 9.48 8.10 -25.08
CA ALA A 333 10.67 7.87 -24.25
C ALA A 333 11.61 6.83 -24.88
N ALA A 334 12.92 6.98 -24.65
CA ALA A 334 13.89 5.97 -25.12
C ALA A 334 13.73 4.66 -24.33
N ALA A 335 13.41 4.76 -23.04
CA ALA A 335 12.96 3.65 -22.22
C ALA A 335 12.06 4.14 -21.08
N LEU A 336 11.12 3.30 -20.67
CA LEU A 336 10.20 3.59 -19.57
C LEU A 336 10.25 2.47 -18.53
N PHE A 337 10.52 2.84 -17.28
CA PHE A 337 10.39 1.99 -16.11
C PHE A 337 9.19 2.39 -15.24
N GLY A 338 8.51 1.38 -14.72
CA GLY A 338 7.61 1.50 -13.56
C GLY A 338 8.32 1.08 -12.28
N HIS A 339 8.22 1.89 -11.23
CA HIS A 339 8.70 1.59 -9.88
C HIS A 339 7.62 1.83 -8.81
N TYR A 340 7.76 1.17 -7.65
CA TYR A 340 6.73 1.12 -6.60
C TYR A 340 7.28 1.65 -5.28
N GLY A 341 7.89 2.83 -5.32
CA GLY A 341 8.61 3.44 -4.18
C GLY A 341 10.08 3.00 -4.05
N ALA A 342 10.63 2.33 -5.06
CA ALA A 342 12.06 2.01 -5.10
C ALA A 342 12.95 3.28 -5.21
N SER A 343 14.17 3.21 -4.70
CA SER A 343 15.12 4.34 -4.66
C SER A 343 15.72 4.69 -6.02
N VAL A 344 16.29 5.90 -6.10
CA VAL A 344 17.10 6.36 -7.25
C VAL A 344 18.29 5.43 -7.49
N ASP A 345 18.93 4.94 -6.43
CA ASP A 345 20.04 4.00 -6.56
C ASP A 345 19.63 2.70 -7.25
N ALA A 346 18.44 2.18 -6.93
CA ALA A 346 17.90 1.02 -7.61
C ALA A 346 17.62 1.30 -9.10
N CYS A 347 17.10 2.49 -9.46
CA CYS A 347 16.96 2.90 -10.86
C CYS A 347 18.30 2.85 -11.58
N LEU A 348 19.30 3.57 -11.07
CA LEU A 348 20.60 3.69 -11.71
C LEU A 348 21.32 2.34 -11.81
N ASP A 349 21.16 1.47 -10.81
CA ASP A 349 21.66 0.10 -10.88
C ASP A 349 20.97 -0.70 -12.00
N VAL A 350 19.65 -0.62 -12.15
CA VAL A 350 18.91 -1.36 -13.18
C VAL A 350 19.19 -0.79 -14.57
N VAL A 351 19.35 0.53 -14.71
CA VAL A 351 19.64 1.16 -15.99
C VAL A 351 21.07 0.87 -16.47
N LEU A 352 22.05 0.99 -15.57
CA LEU A 352 23.48 0.83 -15.90
C LEU A 352 23.96 -0.62 -15.83
N ARG A 353 23.21 -1.53 -15.19
CA ARG A 353 23.58 -2.94 -15.03
C ARG A 353 22.48 -3.89 -15.52
N ARG A 354 22.82 -5.17 -15.58
CA ARG A 354 21.93 -6.24 -16.06
C ARG A 354 21.01 -6.72 -14.95
N MET A 355 19.71 -6.55 -15.10
CA MET A 355 18.72 -7.23 -14.28
C MET A 355 17.51 -7.60 -15.15
N ASP A 356 17.04 -8.84 -15.01
CA ASP A 356 15.76 -9.27 -15.55
C ASP A 356 14.65 -8.81 -14.60
N GLY A 357 13.94 -7.75 -14.96
CA GLY A 357 12.72 -7.32 -14.28
C GLY A 357 11.50 -7.98 -14.91
N SER A 358 10.48 -8.30 -14.11
CA SER A 358 9.17 -8.71 -14.60
C SER A 358 8.11 -8.01 -13.75
N LEU A 359 7.12 -7.37 -14.37
CA LEU A 359 5.99 -6.78 -13.65
C LEU A 359 5.26 -7.87 -12.88
N LYS A 360 5.20 -7.70 -11.57
CA LYS A 360 4.24 -8.38 -10.73
C LYS A 360 3.56 -7.34 -9.86
N VAL A 361 2.88 -6.39 -10.51
CA VAL A 361 2.00 -5.48 -9.77
C VAL A 361 0.70 -6.19 -9.48
N ALA A 362 0.25 -5.97 -8.25
CA ALA A 362 -1.01 -6.45 -7.72
C ALA A 362 -2.18 -5.66 -8.31
N ASP A 363 -3.15 -6.41 -8.82
CA ASP A 363 -4.61 -6.20 -8.67
C ASP A 363 -5.08 -4.74 -8.73
N VAL A 364 -4.68 -4.00 -9.78
CA VAL A 364 -5.56 -2.97 -10.32
C VAL A 364 -6.70 -3.70 -11.06
N PRO A 365 -7.89 -3.10 -11.17
CA PRO A 365 -8.95 -3.65 -12.00
C PRO A 365 -8.38 -4.01 -13.39
N PHE A 366 -8.26 -5.31 -13.66
CA PHE A 366 -7.82 -5.86 -14.95
C PHE A 366 -9.02 -5.92 -15.92
N ASP A 367 -9.84 -4.88 -15.87
CA ASP A 367 -11.14 -4.78 -16.55
C ASP A 367 -11.18 -3.59 -17.53
N THR A 368 -10.08 -2.85 -17.68
CA THR A 368 -9.92 -1.94 -18.82
C THR A 368 -9.84 -2.78 -20.10
N GLU A 369 -10.74 -2.49 -21.04
CA GLU A 369 -10.89 -3.28 -22.29
C GLU A 369 -9.61 -3.30 -23.15
N ASP A 370 -8.81 -2.23 -23.11
CA ASP A 370 -7.58 -2.07 -23.88
C ASP A 370 -6.45 -1.49 -23.01
N PRO A 371 -5.81 -2.32 -22.14
CA PRO A 371 -4.73 -1.86 -21.30
C PRO A 371 -3.46 -1.65 -22.15
N MET A 372 -2.80 -0.51 -21.97
CA MET A 372 -1.51 -0.24 -22.63
C MET A 372 -0.42 -1.28 -22.29
N PHE A 373 -0.45 -1.81 -21.06
CA PHE A 373 0.40 -2.89 -20.60
C PHE A 373 -0.45 -3.93 -19.86
N GLU A 374 -0.48 -5.15 -20.37
CA GLU A 374 -1.24 -6.24 -19.76
C GLU A 374 -0.64 -6.70 -18.42
N PHE A 375 -1.44 -7.38 -17.60
CA PHE A 375 -0.94 -8.01 -16.37
C PHE A 375 0.20 -8.98 -16.69
N GLY A 376 1.33 -8.81 -15.98
CA GLY A 376 2.54 -9.60 -16.20
C GLY A 376 3.47 -9.05 -17.29
N HIS A 377 3.10 -7.96 -17.98
CA HIS A 377 3.97 -7.30 -18.97
C HIS A 377 5.24 -6.76 -18.34
N GLY A 378 6.41 -7.21 -18.80
CA GLY A 378 7.68 -6.62 -18.42
C GLY A 378 8.78 -7.14 -19.32
N LEU A 379 9.59 -6.23 -19.85
CA LEU A 379 10.69 -6.57 -20.73
C LEU A 379 11.92 -6.99 -19.92
N SER A 380 12.74 -7.84 -20.52
CA SER A 380 14.07 -8.22 -20.01
C SER A 380 15.15 -7.78 -20.99
N TYR A 381 16.39 -7.67 -20.51
CA TYR A 381 17.50 -7.33 -21.39
C TYR A 381 17.89 -8.52 -22.25
N ASN A 382 18.20 -8.25 -23.52
CA ASN A 382 18.53 -9.30 -24.46
C ASN A 382 19.84 -10.02 -24.04
N ARG A 383 19.83 -11.36 -24.01
CA ARG A 383 20.97 -12.16 -23.49
C ARG A 383 22.30 -11.94 -24.22
N THR A 384 22.29 -11.40 -25.44
CA THR A 384 23.48 -11.06 -26.24
C THR A 384 24.09 -9.70 -25.89
N ALA A 385 23.32 -8.76 -25.32
CA ALA A 385 23.85 -7.59 -24.59
C ALA A 385 24.59 -8.00 -23.28
N LEU A 386 24.53 -9.30 -23.00
CA LEU A 386 25.22 -10.23 -22.08
C LEU A 386 26.75 -10.33 -22.09
N CYS A 387 27.41 -10.03 -23.20
CA CYS A 387 28.79 -10.50 -23.41
C CYS A 387 29.77 -9.47 -23.99
N GLY A 388 29.35 -8.23 -24.19
CA GLY A 388 30.23 -7.13 -24.61
C GLY A 388 30.70 -6.28 -23.45
#